data_AF-A0AB37T560-F1
#
_entry.id   AF-A0AB37T560-F1
#
_cell.length_a   1.000
_cell.length_b   1.000
_cell.length_c   1.000
_cell.angle_alpha   90.00
_cell.angle_beta   90.00
_cell.angle_gamma   90.00
#
_symmetry.space_group_name_H-M   'P 1'
#
loop_
_entity.id
_entity.type
_entity.pdbx_description
1 polymer ?
#
loop_
_entity_poly.entity_id
_entity_poly.type
_entity_poly.pdbx_seq_one_letter_code
_entity_poly.pdbx_strand_id
1 'polypeptide(L)'
;MVSAACAFLGADELQRALESKAAYRSVEEKPVEGQRSIAYGCEFSRVDDGSGVGSLMVTAIKGEAAPESALAVAEQNCLGEGQAQPLAGAGDTAMWCRNEDLDTLVVTVKRSHGEVRIAHLTLAGSPMAANIPGYASLARLLGGRL
;
A
#
# COMPACT_ATOMS: atom_id res chain seq x y z
N MET A 1 5.61 2.57 16.91
CA MET A 1 6.62 1.59 16.42
C MET A 1 5.89 0.70 15.43
N VAL A 2 6.40 0.56 14.19
CA VAL A 2 5.85 -0.39 13.22
C VAL A 2 6.39 -1.77 13.60
N SER A 3 5.51 -2.77 13.75
CA SER A 3 5.92 -4.14 14.08
C SER A 3 5.23 -5.20 13.23
N ALA A 4 4.26 -4.81 12.40
CA ALA A 4 3.47 -5.69 11.54
C ALA A 4 2.77 -4.86 10.46
N ALA A 5 2.61 -5.37 9.25
CA ALA A 5 1.90 -4.71 8.16
C ALA A 5 0.39 -5.00 8.17
N CYS A 6 -0.06 -6.19 8.54
CA CYS A 6 -1.49 -6.52 8.60
C CYS A 6 -2.24 -5.68 9.66
N ALA A 7 -1.52 -5.06 10.61
CA ALA A 7 -2.10 -4.10 11.55
C ALA A 7 -2.49 -2.75 10.90
N PHE A 8 -1.91 -2.42 9.74
CA PHE A 8 -2.21 -1.18 9.01
C PHE A 8 -3.43 -1.34 8.10
N LEU A 9 -3.71 -2.55 7.63
CA LEU A 9 -4.88 -2.84 6.81
C LEU A 9 -5.33 -4.29 7.04
N GLY A 10 -6.52 -4.47 7.59
CA GLY A 10 -7.12 -5.79 7.77
C GLY A 10 -7.78 -6.32 6.49
N ALA A 11 -7.91 -7.65 6.39
CA ALA A 11 -8.57 -8.31 5.25
C ALA A 11 -10.02 -7.82 5.04
N ASP A 12 -10.78 -7.62 6.12
CA ASP A 12 -12.16 -7.09 6.06
C ASP A 12 -12.22 -5.65 5.53
N GLU A 13 -11.19 -4.84 5.83
CA GLU A 13 -11.11 -3.46 5.38
C GLU A 13 -10.77 -3.39 3.89
N LEU A 14 -9.84 -4.24 3.46
CA LEU A 14 -9.54 -4.43 2.04
C LEU A 14 -10.78 -4.92 1.29
N GLN A 15 -11.47 -5.94 1.81
CA GLN A 15 -12.70 -6.47 1.21
C GLN A 15 -13.77 -5.38 1.04
N ARG A 16 -14.02 -4.59 2.09
CA ARG A 16 -15.00 -3.49 2.05
C ARG A 16 -14.59 -2.40 1.07
N ALA A 17 -13.32 -1.99 1.05
CA ALA A 17 -12.85 -0.96 0.15
C ALA A 17 -12.90 -1.37 -1.33
N LEU A 18 -12.70 -2.66 -1.61
CA LEU A 18 -12.83 -3.23 -2.96
C LEU A 18 -14.26 -3.63 -3.33
N GLU A 19 -15.24 -3.40 -2.44
CA GLU A 19 -16.64 -3.80 -2.62
C GLU A 19 -16.81 -5.29 -2.97
N SER A 20 -15.90 -6.12 -2.47
CA SER A 20 -15.86 -7.54 -2.81
C SER A 20 -16.82 -8.36 -1.95
N LYS A 21 -17.50 -9.30 -2.59
CA LYS A 21 -18.33 -10.31 -1.92
C LYS A 21 -17.53 -11.53 -1.46
N ALA A 22 -16.29 -11.69 -1.95
CA ALA A 22 -15.42 -12.78 -1.53
C ALA A 22 -14.86 -12.51 -0.14
N ALA A 23 -14.75 -13.56 0.67
CA ALA A 23 -14.09 -13.48 1.97
C ALA A 23 -12.57 -13.50 1.78
N TYR A 24 -11.88 -12.57 2.44
CA TYR A 24 -10.43 -12.46 2.39
C TYR A 24 -9.78 -12.89 3.70
N ARG A 25 -8.54 -13.34 3.61
CA ARG A 25 -7.64 -13.55 4.75
C ARG A 25 -6.33 -12.81 4.51
N SER A 26 -5.68 -12.45 5.62
CA SER A 26 -4.37 -11.80 5.62
C SER A 26 -3.35 -12.66 6.33
N VAL A 27 -2.12 -12.70 5.83
CA VAL A 27 -0.99 -13.41 6.45
C VAL A 27 0.16 -12.43 6.60
N GLU A 28 0.62 -12.23 7.84
CA GLU A 28 1.79 -11.41 8.13
C GLU A 28 3.06 -12.13 7.64
N GLU A 29 3.92 -11.41 6.95
CA GLU A 29 5.19 -11.90 6.49
C GLU A 29 6.31 -11.61 7.48
N LYS A 30 7.45 -12.29 7.33
CA LYS A 30 8.62 -11.98 8.12
C LYS A 30 9.16 -10.60 7.73
N PRO A 31 9.52 -9.75 8.71
CA PRO A 31 10.13 -8.47 8.41
C PRO A 31 11.43 -8.64 7.62
N VAL A 32 11.66 -7.73 6.67
CA VAL A 32 12.90 -7.66 5.91
C VAL A 32 13.71 -6.46 6.41
N GLU A 33 14.88 -6.74 6.97
CA GLU A 33 15.82 -5.71 7.43
C GLU A 33 16.69 -5.21 6.27
N GLY A 34 16.67 -3.91 6.04
CA GLY A 34 17.57 -3.20 5.15
C GLY A 34 18.59 -2.38 5.95
N GLN A 35 19.58 -1.82 5.25
CA GLN A 35 20.67 -1.05 5.88
C GLN A 35 20.17 0.16 6.70
N ARG A 36 19.06 0.79 6.28
CA ARG A 36 18.45 1.96 6.95
C ARG A 36 16.93 1.86 7.06
N SER A 37 16.38 0.67 6.85
CA SER A 37 14.94 0.47 6.82
C SER A 37 14.55 -0.90 7.36
N ILE A 38 13.31 -1.02 7.80
CA ILE A 38 12.68 -2.32 8.07
C ILE A 38 11.36 -2.32 7.31
N ALA A 39 11.14 -3.35 6.52
CA ALA A 39 9.92 -3.54 5.75
C ALA A 39 9.10 -4.69 6.36
N TYR A 40 7.80 -4.46 6.55
CA TYR A 40 6.84 -5.43 7.07
C TYR A 40 5.86 -5.76 5.96
N GLY A 41 5.59 -7.05 5.73
CA GLY A 41 4.75 -7.52 4.64
C GLY A 41 3.44 -8.14 5.14
N CYS A 42 2.37 -8.00 4.36
CA CYS A 42 1.08 -8.64 4.62
C CYS A 42 0.47 -9.09 3.30
N GLU A 43 0.28 -10.38 3.13
CA GLU A 43 -0.32 -10.98 1.94
C GLU A 43 -1.83 -11.16 2.11
N PHE A 44 -2.59 -10.82 1.07
CA PHE A 44 -4.04 -11.00 1.03
C PHE A 44 -4.42 -12.06 0.01
N SER A 45 -5.24 -13.03 0.43
CA SER A 45 -5.76 -14.08 -0.44
C SER A 45 -7.24 -14.31 -0.18
N ARG A 46 -7.94 -14.88 -1.16
CA ARG A 46 -9.31 -15.34 -0.96
C ARG A 46 -9.35 -16.59 -0.08
N VAL A 47 -10.41 -16.72 0.72
CA VAL A 47 -10.60 -17.87 1.62
C VAL A 47 -11.08 -19.11 0.89
N ASP A 48 -11.84 -18.94 -0.20
CA ASP A 48 -12.49 -20.03 -0.94
C ASP A 48 -11.51 -20.84 -1.81
N ASP A 49 -10.65 -20.17 -2.58
CA ASP A 49 -9.74 -20.79 -3.54
C ASP A 49 -8.25 -20.52 -3.26
N GLY A 50 -7.94 -19.63 -2.30
CA GLY A 50 -6.57 -19.27 -1.95
C GLY A 50 -5.88 -18.36 -2.96
N SER A 51 -6.59 -17.86 -3.98
CA SER A 51 -6.02 -16.95 -4.99
C SER A 51 -5.54 -15.63 -4.35
N GLY A 52 -4.42 -15.12 -4.87
CA GLY A 52 -3.85 -13.84 -4.43
C GLY A 52 -4.75 -12.68 -4.80
N VAL A 53 -4.99 -11.79 -3.83
CA VAL A 53 -5.77 -10.55 -4.00
C VAL A 53 -4.84 -9.34 -4.04
N GLY A 54 -3.72 -9.39 -3.32
CA GLY A 54 -2.78 -8.31 -3.25
C GLY A 54 -1.84 -8.45 -2.05
N SER A 55 -0.93 -7.50 -1.91
CA SER A 55 0.06 -7.46 -0.86
C SER A 55 0.28 -6.04 -0.35
N LEU A 56 0.51 -5.90 0.95
CA LEU A 56 0.86 -4.65 1.59
C LEU A 56 2.27 -4.73 2.15
N MET A 57 3.12 -3.80 1.74
CA MET A 57 4.45 -3.60 2.31
C MET A 57 4.49 -2.25 3.04
N VAL A 58 4.78 -2.27 4.35
CA VAL A 58 5.00 -1.07 5.16
C VAL A 58 6.47 -0.96 5.51
N THR A 59 7.14 0.05 4.99
CA THR A 59 8.56 0.28 5.22
C THR A 59 8.76 1.48 6.14
N ALA A 60 9.48 1.27 7.24
CA ALA A 60 9.98 2.34 8.10
C ALA A 60 11.43 2.66 7.71
N ILE A 61 11.68 3.90 7.28
CA ILE A 61 12.99 4.42 6.89
C ILE A 61 13.51 5.29 8.02
N LYS A 62 14.69 4.93 8.55
CA LYS A 62 15.34 5.65 9.65
C LYS A 62 16.06 6.89 9.12
N GLY A 63 16.00 7.98 9.90
CA GLY A 63 16.73 9.22 9.63
C GLY A 63 15.89 10.30 8.94
N GLU A 64 16.55 11.35 8.46
CA GLU A 64 15.90 12.59 8.00
C GLU A 64 15.40 12.56 6.54
N ALA A 65 15.07 11.39 5.99
CA ALA A 65 14.52 11.31 4.63
C ALA A 65 13.25 12.18 4.52
N ALA A 66 13.12 12.96 3.44
CA ALA A 66 11.91 13.73 3.19
C ALA A 66 10.80 12.79 2.66
N PRO A 67 9.55 12.87 3.15
CA PRO A 67 8.43 12.07 2.63
C PRO A 67 8.28 12.13 1.12
N GLU A 68 8.52 13.29 0.53
CA GLU A 68 8.43 13.55 -0.92
C GLU A 68 9.49 12.75 -1.69
N SER A 69 10.69 12.60 -1.13
CA SER A 69 11.74 11.77 -1.73
C SER A 69 11.39 10.28 -1.72
N ALA A 70 10.72 9.81 -0.65
CA ALA A 70 10.25 8.43 -0.59
C ALA A 70 9.08 8.18 -1.56
N LEU A 71 8.19 9.16 -1.72
CA LEU A 71 7.11 9.09 -2.72
C LEU A 71 7.67 9.05 -4.14
N ALA A 72 8.65 9.90 -4.46
CA ALA A 72 9.29 9.93 -5.77
C ALA A 72 9.99 8.60 -6.14
N VAL A 73 10.54 7.88 -5.15
CA VAL A 73 11.07 6.52 -5.37
C VAL A 73 9.93 5.53 -5.67
N ALA A 74 8.79 5.67 -5.00
CA ALA A 74 7.64 4.81 -5.26
C ALA A 74 7.01 5.05 -6.64
N GLU A 75 7.04 6.29 -7.14
CA GLU A 75 6.59 6.63 -8.49
C GLU A 75 7.39 5.92 -9.59
N GLN A 76 8.66 5.55 -9.32
CA GLN A 76 9.48 4.78 -10.27
C GLN A 76 8.96 3.35 -10.46
N ASN A 77 8.12 2.84 -9.56
CA ASN A 77 7.49 1.52 -9.69
C ASN A 77 6.21 1.54 -10.54
N CYS A 78 5.79 2.71 -11.03
CA CYS A 78 4.67 2.86 -11.93
C CYS A 78 5.06 2.57 -13.40
N LEU A 79 4.09 2.20 -14.25
CA LEU A 79 4.23 1.94 -15.69
C LEU A 79 4.65 3.19 -16.50
N GLY A 80 5.87 3.67 -16.31
CA GLY A 80 6.42 4.83 -17.00
C GLY A 80 6.10 6.16 -16.34
N GLU A 81 6.81 7.19 -16.80
CA GLU A 81 6.77 8.55 -16.24
C GLU A 81 5.35 9.15 -16.32
N GLY A 82 4.93 9.80 -15.23
CA GLY A 82 3.66 10.52 -15.15
C GLY A 82 2.39 9.67 -14.99
N GLN A 83 2.52 8.35 -14.79
CA GLN A 83 1.37 7.47 -14.52
C GLN A 83 0.90 7.52 -13.06
N ALA A 84 1.69 8.07 -12.14
CA ALA A 84 1.28 8.27 -10.76
C ALA A 84 0.19 9.34 -10.70
N GLN A 85 -0.99 8.95 -10.25
CA GLN A 85 -2.14 9.83 -10.09
C GLN A 85 -2.36 10.10 -8.60
N PRO A 86 -2.52 11.37 -8.18
CA PRO A 86 -2.80 11.69 -6.79
C PRO A 86 -4.16 11.11 -6.36
N LEU A 87 -4.26 10.67 -5.10
CA LEU A 87 -5.52 10.22 -4.51
C LEU A 87 -6.18 11.36 -3.73
N ALA A 88 -7.12 12.05 -4.38
CA ALA A 88 -7.85 13.16 -3.76
C ALA A 88 -8.48 12.76 -2.43
N GLY A 89 -8.28 13.58 -1.39
CA GLY A 89 -8.80 13.34 -0.04
C GLY A 89 -7.94 12.39 0.83
N ALA A 90 -6.85 11.83 0.31
CA ALA A 90 -5.89 11.04 1.09
C ALA A 90 -4.60 11.80 1.48
N GLY A 91 -4.51 13.09 1.11
CA GLY A 91 -3.35 13.96 1.34
C GLY A 91 -2.39 13.99 0.16
N ASP A 92 -1.45 14.94 0.18
CA ASP A 92 -0.50 15.19 -0.93
C ASP A 92 0.56 14.08 -1.08
N THR A 93 0.66 13.19 -0.09
CA THR A 93 1.61 12.08 -0.05
C THR A 93 0.97 10.73 -0.36
N ALA A 94 -0.15 10.72 -1.10
CA ALA A 94 -0.85 9.53 -1.53
C ALA A 94 -1.08 9.52 -3.04
N MET A 95 -0.75 8.39 -3.68
CA MET A 95 -0.92 8.20 -5.12
C MET A 95 -1.41 6.80 -5.45
N TRP A 96 -1.87 6.64 -6.68
CA TRP A 96 -2.09 5.33 -7.28
C TRP A 96 -1.54 5.29 -8.70
N CYS A 97 -1.16 4.10 -9.15
CA CYS A 97 -0.77 3.86 -10.53
C CYS A 97 -0.92 2.38 -10.88
N ARG A 98 -0.56 2.02 -12.11
CA ARG A 98 -0.34 0.62 -12.49
C ARG A 98 1.15 0.32 -12.48
N ASN A 99 1.56 -0.88 -12.06
CA ASN A 99 2.95 -1.35 -12.11
C ASN A 99 3.21 -2.23 -13.35
N GLU A 100 4.47 -2.64 -13.57
CA GLU A 100 4.88 -3.47 -14.72
C GLU A 100 4.11 -4.79 -14.85
N ASP A 101 3.67 -5.36 -13.73
CA ASP A 101 2.87 -6.59 -13.67
C ASP A 101 1.37 -6.36 -13.98
N LEU A 102 0.99 -5.14 -14.38
CA LEU A 102 -0.39 -4.67 -14.62
C LEU A 102 -1.27 -4.65 -13.37
N ASP A 103 -0.68 -4.76 -12.19
CA ASP A 103 -1.36 -4.63 -10.91
C ASP A 103 -1.58 -3.15 -10.56
N THR A 104 -2.58 -2.90 -9.71
CA THR A 104 -2.79 -1.56 -9.17
C THR A 104 -1.90 -1.36 -7.95
N LEU A 105 -1.11 -0.29 -7.95
CA LEU A 105 -0.33 0.16 -6.82
C LEU A 105 -1.01 1.35 -6.16
N VAL A 106 -1.24 1.27 -4.84
CA VAL A 106 -1.68 2.38 -3.99
C VAL A 106 -0.58 2.68 -2.99
N VAL A 107 -0.11 3.92 -2.96
CA VAL A 107 1.00 4.33 -2.10
C VAL A 107 0.56 5.44 -1.16
N THR A 108 1.02 5.38 0.08
CA THR A 108 0.88 6.48 1.04
C THR A 108 2.18 6.63 1.83
N VAL A 109 2.65 7.87 1.98
CA VAL A 109 3.86 8.21 2.71
C VAL A 109 3.53 9.15 3.85
N LYS A 110 4.16 8.97 5.00
CA LYS A 110 4.02 9.89 6.14
C LYS A 110 5.29 9.93 6.98
N ARG A 111 5.61 11.10 7.53
CA ARG A 111 6.59 11.20 8.60
C ARG A 111 5.89 11.05 9.95
N SER A 112 6.36 10.11 10.76
CA SER A 112 5.78 9.80 12.06
C SER A 112 6.87 9.31 13.00
N HIS A 113 6.91 9.83 14.23
CA HIS A 113 7.88 9.45 15.26
C HIS A 113 9.37 9.53 14.84
N GLY A 114 9.73 10.50 14.00
CA GLY A 114 11.11 10.68 13.53
C GLY A 114 11.54 9.73 12.39
N GLU A 115 10.60 8.96 11.84
CA GLU A 115 10.81 8.05 10.71
C GLU A 115 9.93 8.46 9.54
N VAL A 116 10.37 8.20 8.31
CA VAL A 116 9.46 8.18 7.16
C VAL A 116 8.91 6.77 7.02
N ARG A 117 7.60 6.67 6.89
CA ARG A 117 6.89 5.41 6.67
C ARG A 117 6.19 5.46 5.34
N ILE A 118 6.33 4.39 4.58
CA ILE A 118 5.68 4.23 3.29
C ILE A 118 4.90 2.92 3.28
N ALA A 119 3.64 2.99 2.85
CA ALA A 119 2.81 1.82 2.59
C ALA A 119 2.67 1.66 1.08
N HIS A 120 3.05 0.50 0.56
CA HIS A 120 2.82 0.07 -0.83
C HIS A 120 1.79 -1.06 -0.80
N LEU A 121 0.60 -0.79 -1.32
CA LEU A 121 -0.44 -1.79 -1.50
C LEU A 121 -0.53 -2.15 -2.98
N THR A 122 -0.15 -3.37 -3.32
CA THR A 122 -0.30 -3.95 -4.66
C THR A 122 -1.58 -4.77 -4.69
N LEU A 123 -2.41 -4.60 -5.72
CA LEU A 123 -3.68 -5.29 -5.88
C LEU A 123 -3.67 -6.07 -7.19
N ALA A 124 -3.87 -7.38 -7.07
CA ALA A 124 -3.91 -8.31 -8.20
C ALA A 124 -5.21 -8.15 -9.00
N GLY A 125 -5.07 -8.02 -10.32
CA GLY A 125 -6.20 -8.03 -11.26
C GLY A 125 -6.43 -6.72 -12.01
N SER A 126 -6.62 -6.85 -13.33
CA SER A 126 -6.63 -5.74 -14.30
C SER A 126 -7.85 -4.80 -14.13
N PRO A 127 -7.65 -3.46 -14.16
CA PRO A 127 -8.66 -2.47 -13.84
C PRO A 127 -9.50 -2.13 -15.06
N MET A 128 -10.71 -2.69 -15.19
CA MET A 128 -11.71 -2.10 -16.09
C MET A 128 -12.67 -1.14 -15.38
N ALA A 129 -12.61 -1.06 -14.06
CA ALA A 129 -13.22 0.03 -13.32
C ALA A 129 -12.26 0.47 -12.21
N ALA A 130 -11.68 1.63 -12.45
CA ALA A 130 -11.10 2.53 -11.48
C ALA A 130 -12.01 2.67 -10.24
N ASN A 131 -11.88 1.80 -9.24
CA ASN A 131 -12.46 2.03 -7.92
C ASN A 131 -11.60 3.06 -7.16
N ILE A 132 -11.40 4.23 -7.78
CA ILE A 132 -10.68 5.36 -7.19
C ILE A 132 -11.26 5.72 -5.81
N PRO A 133 -12.60 5.69 -5.58
CA PRO A 133 -13.14 5.86 -4.23
C PRO A 133 -12.62 4.82 -3.23
N GLY A 134 -12.51 3.55 -3.64
CA GLY A 134 -11.88 2.47 -2.87
C GLY A 134 -10.40 2.75 -2.59
N TYR A 135 -9.63 3.14 -3.60
CA TYR A 135 -8.20 3.44 -3.46
C TYR A 135 -7.94 4.64 -2.54
N ALA A 136 -8.73 5.71 -2.66
CA ALA A 136 -8.66 6.85 -1.75
C ALA A 136 -9.08 6.47 -0.31
N SER A 137 -9.99 5.51 -0.15
CA SER A 137 -10.35 4.98 1.17
C SER A 137 -9.23 4.15 1.78
N LEU A 138 -8.58 3.29 0.98
CA LEU A 138 -7.40 2.52 1.38
C LEU A 138 -6.24 3.43 1.78
N ALA A 139 -5.91 4.42 0.95
CA ALA A 139 -4.86 5.39 1.25
C ALA A 139 -5.15 6.19 2.53
N ARG A 140 -6.41 6.57 2.78
CA ARG A 140 -6.80 7.23 4.05
C ARG A 140 -6.62 6.32 5.26
N LEU A 141 -7.02 5.05 5.17
CA LEU A 141 -6.83 4.08 6.25
C LEU A 141 -5.34 3.90 6.57
N LEU A 142 -4.52 3.73 5.53
CA LEU A 142 -3.07 3.60 5.65
C LEU A 142 -2.44 4.86 6.24
N GLY A 143 -2.70 6.04 5.66
CA GLY A 143 -2.17 7.32 6.14
C GLY A 143 -2.58 7.70 7.56
N GLY A 144 -3.77 7.27 8.00
CA GLY A 144 -4.23 7.43 9.38
C GLY A 144 -3.43 6.59 10.39
N ARG A 145 -2.81 5.48 9.95
CA ARG A 145 -2.13 4.50 10.81
C ARG A 145 -0.61 4.55 10.71
N LEU A 146 -0.05 5.07 9.61
CA LEU A 146 1.38 5.41 9.47
C LEU A 146 1.82 6.43 10.51
#